data_AF-A0A382QL44-F1
#
_entry.id   AF-A0A382QL44-F1
#
_cell.length_a   1.000
_cell.length_b   1.000
_cell.length_c   1.000
_cell.angle_alpha   90.00
_cell.angle_beta   90.00
_cell.angle_gamma   90.00
#
_symmetry.space_group_name_H-M   'P 1'
#
loop_
_entity.id
_entity.type
_entity.pdbx_description
1 polymer ?
#
loop_
_entity_poly.entity_id
_entity_poly.type
_entity_poly.pdbx_seq_one_letter_code
_entity_poly.pdbx_strand_id
1 'polypeptide(L)'
;MSDDQVLKFIAHGYHLVEPEFSEGFNESVCAQIERVGGNTGNGILDAVPMLGEVFDHPEVRGTLISLLGEDYVMNGHRHLHSNGPGSRSQG
;
A
#
# COMPACT_ATOMS: atom_id res chain seq x y z
N MET A 1 11.59 7.85 -9.74
CA MET A 1 10.63 8.67 -10.52
C MET A 1 11.41 9.61 -11.44
N SER A 2 10.82 10.07 -12.55
CA SER A 2 11.36 11.20 -13.33
C SER A 2 10.85 12.55 -12.79
N ASP A 3 11.51 13.64 -13.17
CA ASP A 3 11.11 15.01 -12.78
C ASP A 3 9.66 15.32 -13.16
N ASP A 4 9.21 14.90 -14.34
CA ASP A 4 7.82 15.06 -14.79
C ASP A 4 6.82 14.32 -13.88
N GLN A 5 7.19 13.14 -13.38
CA GLN A 5 6.34 12.38 -12.46
C GLN A 5 6.26 13.06 -11.09
N VAL A 6 7.37 13.63 -10.61
CA VAL A 6 7.40 14.40 -9.36
C VAL A 6 6.56 15.67 -9.49
N LEU A 7 6.66 16.41 -10.60
CA LEU A 7 5.83 17.59 -10.86
C LEU A 7 4.33 17.25 -10.89
N LYS A 8 3.95 16.11 -11.51
CA LYS A 8 2.56 15.64 -11.49
C LYS A 8 2.09 15.30 -10.07
N PHE A 9 2.93 14.66 -9.26
CA PHE A 9 2.61 14.41 -7.86
C PHE A 9 2.37 15.72 -7.10
N ILE A 10 3.23 16.72 -7.27
CA ILE A 10 3.07 18.04 -6.63
C ILE A 10 1.78 18.74 -7.10
N ALA A 11 1.46 18.67 -8.39
CA ALA A 11 0.30 19.34 -8.97
C ALA A 11 -1.03 18.66 -8.62
N HIS A 12 -1.07 17.33 -8.54
CA HIS A 12 -2.29 16.54 -8.39
C HIS A 12 -2.48 15.92 -7.00
N GLY A 13 -1.42 15.87 -6.19
CA GLY A 13 -1.43 15.28 -4.85
C GLY A 13 -1.35 13.75 -4.83
N TYR A 14 -1.13 13.08 -5.96
CA TYR A 14 -0.98 11.62 -6.02
C TYR A 14 -0.10 11.16 -7.20
N HIS A 15 0.41 9.94 -7.08
CA HIS A 15 1.13 9.23 -8.13
C HIS A 15 0.71 7.76 -8.10
N LEU A 16 0.38 7.19 -9.26
CA LEU A 16 0.06 5.76 -9.39
C LEU A 16 1.34 4.99 -9.66
N VAL A 17 1.57 3.93 -8.90
CA VAL A 17 2.65 2.97 -9.11
C VAL A 17 2.01 1.65 -9.47
N GLU A 18 2.47 1.02 -10.55
CA GLU A 18 1.91 -0.23 -11.10
C GLU A 18 2.98 -1.34 -11.04
N PRO A 19 3.41 -1.75 -9.83
CA PRO A 19 4.43 -2.79 -9.69
C PRO A 19 3.92 -4.14 -10.21
N GLU A 20 4.77 -4.86 -10.92
CA GLU A 20 4.47 -6.21 -11.38
C GLU A 20 4.83 -7.25 -10.31
N PHE A 21 3.84 -8.05 -9.90
CA PHE A 21 4.04 -9.21 -9.03
C PHE A 21 3.81 -10.52 -9.79
N SER A 22 4.22 -11.63 -9.19
CA SER A 22 3.87 -12.96 -9.70
C SER A 22 2.35 -13.15 -9.80
N GLU A 23 1.92 -13.92 -10.78
CA GLU A 23 0.53 -14.35 -10.90
C GLU A 23 0.02 -14.95 -9.57
N GLY A 24 -1.19 -14.58 -9.14
CA GLY A 24 -1.77 -15.05 -7.88
C GLY A 24 -1.36 -14.27 -6.63
N PHE A 25 -0.52 -13.24 -6.75
CA PHE A 25 -0.07 -12.44 -5.59
C PHE A 25 -1.24 -11.79 -4.86
N ASN A 26 -2.09 -11.05 -5.59
CA ASN A 26 -3.25 -10.37 -5.01
C ASN A 26 -4.26 -11.36 -4.42
N GLU A 27 -4.51 -12.48 -5.11
CA GLU A 27 -5.38 -13.56 -4.64
C GLU A 27 -4.87 -14.15 -3.32
N SER A 28 -3.55 -14.34 -3.21
CA SER A 28 -2.91 -14.87 -2.00
C SER A 28 -3.01 -13.89 -0.83
N VAL A 29 -2.80 -12.59 -1.08
CA VAL A 29 -2.98 -11.53 -0.09
C VAL A 29 -4.44 -11.48 0.38
N CYS A 30 -5.40 -11.45 -0.54
CA CYS A 30 -6.82 -11.45 -0.23
C CYS A 30 -7.21 -12.67 0.62
N ALA A 31 -6.76 -13.87 0.25
CA ALA A 31 -7.02 -15.09 1.01
C ALA A 31 -6.42 -15.04 2.43
N GLN A 32 -5.28 -14.39 2.64
CA GLN A 32 -4.73 -14.18 3.97
C GLN A 32 -5.56 -13.17 4.78
N ILE A 33 -5.95 -12.05 4.19
CA ILE A 33 -6.82 -11.06 4.83
C ILE A 33 -8.15 -11.70 5.28
N GLU A 34 -8.76 -12.50 4.41
CA GLU A 34 -10.00 -13.23 4.72
C GLU A 34 -9.83 -14.20 5.90
N ARG A 35 -8.71 -14.92 5.97
CA ARG A 35 -8.41 -15.84 7.08
C ARG A 35 -8.19 -15.13 8.41
N VAL A 36 -7.59 -13.94 8.39
CA VAL A 36 -7.39 -13.12 9.59
C VAL A 36 -8.74 -12.74 10.19
N GLY A 37 -9.66 -12.27 9.35
CA GLY A 37 -11.03 -11.93 9.74
C GLY A 37 -11.13 -10.70 10.64
N GLY A 38 -12.13 -9.86 10.39
CA GLY A 38 -12.40 -8.69 11.22
C GLY A 38 -11.33 -7.59 11.13
N ASN A 39 -11.30 -6.72 12.15
CA ASN A 39 -10.44 -5.53 12.18
C ASN A 39 -9.17 -5.82 12.99
N THR A 40 -8.00 -5.68 12.36
CA THR A 40 -6.67 -5.87 12.99
C THR A 40 -6.15 -4.64 13.71
N GLY A 41 -6.93 -3.56 13.76
CA GLY A 41 -6.47 -2.26 14.24
C GLY A 41 -5.35 -1.74 13.35
N ASN A 42 -4.14 -1.64 13.90
CA ASN A 42 -2.92 -1.22 13.19
C ASN A 42 -2.00 -2.40 12.82
N GLY A 43 -2.35 -3.62 13.24
CA GLY A 43 -1.53 -4.82 13.13
C GLY A 43 -1.69 -5.58 11.82
N ILE A 44 -2.14 -4.93 10.74
CA ILE A 44 -2.43 -5.66 9.49
C ILE A 44 -1.17 -6.26 8.85
N LEU A 45 0.00 -5.60 8.92
CA LEU A 45 1.23 -6.20 8.39
C LEU A 45 1.75 -7.36 9.25
N ASP A 46 1.45 -7.35 10.55
CA ASP A 46 1.80 -8.48 11.41
C ASP A 46 0.89 -9.68 11.12
N ALA A 47 -0.38 -9.41 10.85
CA ALA A 47 -1.38 -10.44 10.53
C ALA A 47 -1.25 -10.97 9.08
N VAL A 48 -0.84 -10.12 8.14
CA VAL A 48 -0.64 -10.44 6.72
C VAL A 48 0.72 -9.92 6.26
N PRO A 49 1.83 -10.64 6.57
CA PRO A 49 3.19 -10.20 6.24
C PRO A 49 3.45 -9.99 4.75
N MET A 50 2.71 -10.70 3.89
CA MET A 50 2.82 -10.58 2.42
C MET A 50 2.48 -9.17 1.92
N LEU A 51 1.70 -8.38 2.66
CA LEU A 51 1.50 -6.95 2.35
C LEU A 51 2.80 -6.14 2.47
N GLY A 52 3.77 -6.61 3.25
CA GLY A 52 5.11 -6.03 3.33
C GLY A 52 5.85 -6.09 1.99
N GLU A 53 5.65 -7.16 1.20
CA GLU A 53 6.28 -7.33 -0.11
C GLU A 53 5.87 -6.22 -1.09
N VAL A 54 4.68 -5.63 -0.92
CA VAL A 54 4.26 -4.47 -1.71
C VAL A 54 5.14 -3.25 -1.44
N PHE A 55 5.44 -2.99 -0.17
CA PHE A 55 6.28 -1.85 0.22
C PHE A 55 7.76 -2.09 -0.12
N ASP A 56 8.20 -3.34 -0.08
CA ASP A 56 9.56 -3.74 -0.43
C ASP A 56 9.79 -3.81 -1.95
N HIS A 57 8.72 -3.81 -2.76
CA HIS A 57 8.83 -3.84 -4.21
C HIS A 57 9.70 -2.68 -4.72
N PRO A 58 10.72 -2.92 -5.58
CA PRO A 58 11.70 -1.91 -5.97
C PRO A 58 11.08 -0.62 -6.52
N GLU A 59 10.00 -0.74 -7.30
CA GLU A 59 9.28 0.42 -7.85
C GLU A 59 8.55 1.23 -6.79
N VAL A 60 7.93 0.56 -5.81
CA VAL A 60 7.22 1.22 -4.71
C VAL A 60 8.22 1.91 -3.80
N ARG A 61 9.25 1.18 -3.36
CA ARG A 61 10.32 1.72 -2.53
C ARG A 61 11.07 2.86 -3.23
N GLY A 62 11.41 2.71 -4.51
CA GLY A 62 12.06 3.76 -5.30
C GLY A 62 11.21 5.01 -5.45
N THR A 63 9.89 4.85 -5.61
CA THR A 63 8.93 5.97 -5.62
C THR A 63 8.87 6.68 -4.28
N LEU A 64 8.76 5.93 -3.17
CA LEU A 64 8.75 6.51 -1.82
C LEU A 64 10.03 7.26 -1.52
N ILE A 65 11.19 6.70 -1.84
CA ILE A 65 12.49 7.37 -1.69
C ILE A 65 12.56 8.65 -2.54
N SER A 66 12.06 8.60 -3.78
CA SER A 66 12.05 9.77 -4.67
C SER A 66 11.23 10.94 -4.10
N LEU A 67 10.15 10.64 -3.37
CA LEU A 67 9.23 11.66 -2.82
C LEU A 67 9.59 12.09 -1.39
N LEU A 68 10.10 11.18 -0.57
CA LEU A 68 10.24 11.35 0.89
C LEU A 68 11.69 11.39 1.37
N GLY A 69 12.65 11.03 0.51
CA GLY A 69 14.05 10.84 0.88
C GLY A 69 14.37 9.42 1.35
N GLU A 70 15.66 9.08 1.43
CA GLU A 70 16.14 7.73 1.79
C GLU A 70 15.81 7.35 3.24
N ASP A 71 15.73 8.32 4.13
CA ASP A 71 15.46 8.13 5.57
C ASP A 71 13.96 8.11 5.91
N TYR A 72 13.10 7.85 4.93
CA TYR A 72 11.65 7.76 5.19
C TYR A 72 11.35 6.62 6.17
N VAL A 73 10.35 6.85 7.02
CA VAL A 73 9.88 5.86 7.99
C VAL A 73 8.43 5.53 7.75
N MET A 74 8.08 4.26 7.90
CA MET A 74 6.69 3.83 7.84
C MET A 74 6.01 4.10 9.18
N ASN A 75 4.89 4.83 9.16
CA ASN A 75 4.07 5.05 10.35
C ASN A 75 3.45 3.71 10.81
N GLY A 76 3.38 3.49 12.12
CA GLY A 76 2.76 2.31 12.71
C GLY A 76 1.24 2.26 12.54
N HIS A 77 0.58 3.37 12.22
CA HIS A 77 -0.87 3.39 11.96
C HIS A 77 -1.19 2.82 10.58
N ARG A 78 -1.85 1.66 10.54
CA ARG A 78 -2.20 0.93 9.32
C ARG A 78 -3.58 0.29 9.47
N HIS A 79 -4.60 1.11 9.27
CA HIS A 79 -5.99 0.67 9.38
C HIS A 79 -6.46 0.02 8.08
N LEU A 80 -7.03 -1.18 8.18
CA LEU A 80 -7.66 -1.84 7.04
C LEU A 80 -9.00 -1.16 6.73
N HIS A 81 -9.06 -0.41 5.64
CA HIS A 81 -10.29 0.17 5.15
C HIS A 81 -11.07 -0.87 4.33
N SER A 82 -12.21 -1.35 4.85
CA SER A 82 -13.12 -2.24 4.14
C SER A 82 -14.39 -1.49 3.75
N ASN A 83 -14.64 -1.36 2.45
CA ASN A 83 -15.83 -0.72 1.90
C ASN A 83 -16.71 -1.79 1.22
N GLY A 84 -17.44 -2.55 2.04
CA GLY A 84 -18.43 -3.50 1.51
C GLY A 84 -19.55 -2.79 0.74
N PRO A 85 -20.27 -3.50 -0.16
CA PRO A 85 -21.40 -2.93 -0.89
C PRO A 85 -22.42 -2.26 0.05
N GLY A 86 -22.74 -0.99 -0.19
CA GLY A 86 -23.69 -0.22 0.63
C GLY A 86 -23.12 0.39 1.91
N SER A 87 -21.83 0.19 2.20
CA SER A 87 -21.14 0.92 3.28
C SER A 87 -21.01 2.42 2.93
N ARG A 88 -21.07 3.28 3.94
CA ARG A 88 -20.73 4.70 3.76
C ARG A 88 -19.24 4.80 3.43
N SER A 89 -18.88 5.73 2.53
CA SER A 89 -17.48 6.04 2.27
C SER A 89 -16.77 6.36 3.59
N GLN A 90 -15.61 5.76 3.79
CA GLN A 90 -14.67 6.19 4.83
C GLN A 90 -14.25 7.63 4.47
N GLY A 91 -14.63 8.58 5.31
CA GLY A 91 -14.33 10.00 5.13
C GLY A 91 -12.88 10.32 5.44
#